data_AF-A0A6G3XSF2-F1
#
_entry.id   AF-A0A6G3XSF2-F1
#
_cell.length_a   1.000
_cell.length_b   1.000
_cell.length_c   1.000
_cell.angle_alpha   90.00
_cell.angle_beta   90.00
_cell.angle_gamma   90.00
#
_symmetry.space_group_name_H-M   'P 1'
#
loop_
_entity.id
_entity.type
_entity.pdbx_description
1 polymer ?
#
loop_
_entity_poly.entity_id
_entity_poly.type
_entity_poly.pdbx_seq_one_letter_code
_entity_poly.pdbx_strand_id
1 'polypeptide(L)'
;MARTARLLATVVLASGALMGVSTPAGAADSAPEVIPIDLVLAGSYTDAAREAIEIWNKAVPSIKLVEQNTPAPLRVMEYKTTKGVQSHVNIKGAGRGWVYLEVGDAKLYKPSRIVVHELGHILSLPDLGPGSPCSKVMSGAWGGSDCLNTQPDAAEKAAVRDFFAAHDVGDRVPWWGSSVAAR
;
A
#
# COMPACT_ATOMS: atom_id res chain seq x y z
N MET A 1 -15.00 64.23 70.31
CA MET A 1 -13.53 64.27 70.38
C MET A 1 -12.98 62.95 69.89
N ALA A 2 -11.84 63.01 69.19
CA ALA A 2 -10.92 61.92 68.82
C ALA A 2 -11.33 60.94 67.69
N ARG A 3 -10.45 60.96 66.68
CA ARG A 3 -10.31 60.11 65.49
C ARG A 3 -9.69 58.74 65.85
N THR A 4 -9.89 57.75 64.97
CA THR A 4 -8.91 56.85 64.29
C THR A 4 -9.50 55.44 64.14
N ALA A 5 -9.87 54.99 62.93
CA ALA A 5 -9.02 54.40 61.87
C ALA A 5 -8.47 53.00 62.21
N ARG A 6 -9.00 51.98 61.51
CA ARG A 6 -8.28 50.90 60.79
C ARG A 6 -9.26 49.79 60.40
N LEU A 7 -9.63 49.74 59.12
CA LEU A 7 -10.24 48.58 58.48
C LEU A 7 -9.36 48.25 57.28
N LEU A 8 -8.69 47.10 57.35
CA LEU A 8 -8.11 46.39 56.20
C LEU A 8 -7.87 44.96 56.68
N ALA A 9 -8.86 44.10 56.48
CA ALA A 9 -8.72 42.66 56.54
C ALA A 9 -8.60 42.16 55.10
N THR A 10 -7.39 41.91 54.64
CA THR A 10 -7.12 41.21 53.39
C THR A 10 -7.11 39.71 53.66
N VAL A 11 -8.22 39.06 53.38
CA VAL A 11 -8.27 37.59 53.19
C VAL A 11 -7.94 37.33 51.74
N VAL A 12 -6.72 36.86 51.47
CA VAL A 12 -6.32 36.37 50.15
C VAL A 12 -6.65 34.87 50.10
N LEU A 13 -7.80 34.52 49.50
CA LEU A 13 -7.99 33.19 48.92
C LEU A 13 -7.49 33.26 47.47
N ALA A 14 -6.31 32.69 47.21
CA ALA A 14 -5.85 32.41 45.86
C ALA A 14 -5.88 30.90 45.66
N SER A 15 -6.89 30.46 44.90
CA SER A 15 -7.10 29.08 44.47
C SER A 15 -5.88 28.55 43.70
N GLY A 16 -5.37 27.39 44.12
CA GLY A 16 -4.35 26.67 43.35
C GLY A 16 -4.95 26.17 42.04
N ALA A 17 -4.55 26.78 40.91
CA ALA A 17 -4.82 26.23 39.59
C ALA A 17 -3.94 24.99 39.39
N LEU A 18 -4.56 23.80 39.42
CA LEU A 18 -3.94 22.56 38.97
C LEU A 18 -3.72 22.66 37.46
N MET A 19 -2.49 22.97 37.06
CA MET A 19 -2.03 22.82 35.67
C MET A 19 -2.01 21.32 35.34
N GLY A 20 -3.10 20.81 34.76
CA GLY A 20 -3.12 19.49 34.17
C GLY A 20 -2.11 19.45 33.02
N VAL A 21 -1.06 18.64 33.15
CA VAL A 21 -0.14 18.34 32.05
C VAL A 21 -0.90 17.46 31.06
N SER A 22 -1.41 18.07 30.00
CA SER A 22 -1.95 17.33 28.85
C SER A 22 -0.79 16.63 28.16
N THR A 23 -0.58 15.34 28.42
CA THR A 23 0.26 14.52 27.56
C THR A 23 -0.35 14.55 26.16
N PRO A 24 0.40 14.87 25.09
CA PRO A 24 -0.13 14.73 23.74
C PRO A 24 -0.53 13.27 23.57
N ALA A 25 -1.81 13.03 23.28
CA ALA A 25 -2.27 11.72 22.87
C ALA A 25 -1.46 11.37 21.61
N GLY A 26 -0.58 10.37 21.71
CA GLY A 26 0.03 9.80 20.53
C GLY A 26 -1.11 9.36 19.61
N ALA A 27 -1.17 9.90 18.41
CA ALA A 27 -2.11 9.44 17.40
C ALA A 27 -1.93 7.93 17.29
N ALA A 28 -2.97 7.17 17.63
CA ALA A 28 -2.97 5.74 17.35
C ALA A 28 -2.71 5.59 15.85
N ASP A 29 -1.78 4.71 15.46
CA ASP A 29 -1.61 4.37 14.06
C ASP A 29 -2.98 3.97 13.51
N SER A 30 -3.40 4.63 12.42
CA SER A 30 -4.63 4.27 11.73
C SER A 30 -4.61 2.80 11.38
N ALA A 31 -5.77 2.13 11.53
CA ALA A 31 -5.90 0.75 11.07
C ALA A 31 -5.50 0.64 9.59
N PRO A 32 -4.87 -0.47 9.17
CA PRO A 32 -4.44 -0.62 7.79
C PRO A 32 -5.65 -0.65 6.84
N GLU A 33 -5.46 -0.06 5.67
CA GLU A 33 -6.46 -0.09 4.60
C GLU A 33 -6.59 -1.52 4.05
N VAL A 34 -7.78 -2.11 4.19
CA VAL A 34 -8.01 -3.52 3.83
C VAL A 34 -8.35 -3.64 2.35
N ILE A 35 -7.58 -4.46 1.64
CA ILE A 35 -7.73 -4.77 0.22
C ILE A 35 -8.17 -6.23 0.08
N PRO A 36 -9.47 -6.50 -0.11
CA PRO A 36 -9.94 -7.86 -0.23
C PRO A 36 -9.60 -8.44 -1.61
N ILE A 37 -8.94 -9.60 -1.62
CA ILE A 37 -8.45 -10.27 -2.83
C ILE A 37 -9.02 -11.68 -2.95
N ASP A 38 -9.45 -12.05 -4.16
CA ASP A 38 -10.01 -13.36 -4.48
C ASP A 38 -9.08 -14.10 -5.45
N LEU A 39 -8.65 -15.29 -5.03
CA LEU A 39 -7.70 -16.16 -5.72
C LEU A 39 -8.36 -17.39 -6.35
N VAL A 40 -9.71 -17.50 -6.37
CA VAL A 40 -10.38 -18.72 -6.85
C VAL A 40 -10.06 -19.05 -8.31
N LEU A 41 -9.69 -18.04 -9.10
CA LEU A 41 -9.29 -18.16 -10.50
C LEU A 41 -7.77 -18.12 -10.71
N ALA A 42 -6.96 -18.07 -9.65
CA ALA A 42 -5.51 -17.93 -9.75
C ALA A 42 -4.81 -19.20 -10.27
N GLY A 43 -5.47 -20.35 -10.28
CA GLY A 43 -4.94 -21.57 -10.89
C GLY A 43 -3.58 -21.98 -10.30
N SER A 44 -2.62 -22.25 -11.18
CA SER A 44 -1.24 -22.60 -10.82
C SER A 44 -0.47 -21.47 -10.12
N TYR A 45 -0.96 -20.22 -10.20
CA TYR A 45 -0.36 -19.07 -9.50
C TYR A 45 -0.86 -18.90 -8.06
N THR A 46 -1.77 -19.74 -7.55
CA THR A 46 -2.37 -19.55 -6.22
C THR A 46 -1.33 -19.39 -5.10
N ASP A 47 -0.32 -20.26 -5.04
CA ASP A 47 0.70 -20.17 -3.99
C ASP A 47 1.63 -18.96 -4.19
N ALA A 48 1.97 -18.63 -5.43
CA ALA A 48 2.75 -17.44 -5.76
C ALA A 48 2.00 -16.14 -5.39
N ALA A 49 0.68 -16.13 -5.54
CA ALA A 49 -0.16 -15.00 -5.15
C ALA A 49 -0.24 -14.86 -3.63
N ARG A 50 -0.33 -15.97 -2.88
CA ARG A 50 -0.25 -15.93 -1.41
C ARG A 50 1.11 -15.42 -0.92
N GLU A 51 2.21 -15.87 -1.54
CA GLU A 51 3.56 -15.33 -1.26
C GLU A 51 3.59 -13.81 -1.51
N ALA A 52 3.04 -13.35 -2.64
CA ALA A 52 3.02 -11.93 -2.98
C ALA A 52 2.16 -11.08 -2.01
N ILE A 53 1.03 -11.62 -1.55
CA ILE A 53 0.19 -11.00 -0.50
C ILE A 53 0.99 -10.82 0.78
N GLU A 54 1.71 -11.85 1.24
CA GLU A 54 2.53 -11.78 2.45
C GLU A 54 3.66 -10.75 2.31
N ILE A 55 4.31 -10.71 1.15
CA ILE A 55 5.38 -9.75 0.84
C ILE A 55 4.87 -8.31 0.96
N TRP A 56 3.76 -7.97 0.30
CA TRP A 56 3.21 -6.62 0.35
C TRP A 56 2.70 -6.25 1.74
N ASN A 57 2.01 -7.16 2.42
CA ASN A 57 1.54 -6.97 3.80
C ASN A 57 2.68 -6.70 4.79
N LYS A 58 3.86 -7.32 4.58
CA LYS A 58 5.05 -7.07 5.39
C LYS A 58 5.76 -5.78 4.98
N ALA A 59 5.78 -5.50 3.68
CA ALA A 59 6.52 -4.38 3.10
C ALA A 59 5.87 -3.03 3.42
N VAL A 60 4.53 -2.97 3.46
CA VAL A 60 3.75 -1.74 3.67
C VAL A 60 2.65 -2.01 4.70
N PRO A 61 2.94 -1.87 6.01
CA PRO A 61 1.99 -2.21 7.06
C PRO A 61 0.72 -1.35 7.11
N SER A 62 0.68 -0.21 6.40
CA SER A 62 -0.49 0.66 6.30
C SER A 62 -1.58 0.13 5.36
N ILE A 63 -1.32 -0.96 4.63
CA ILE A 63 -2.32 -1.69 3.83
C ILE A 63 -2.38 -3.15 4.29
N LYS A 64 -3.48 -3.83 3.97
CA LYS A 64 -3.64 -5.26 4.21
C LYS A 64 -4.39 -5.94 3.09
N LEU A 65 -3.68 -6.67 2.23
CA LEU A 65 -4.27 -7.65 1.31
C LEU A 65 -4.79 -8.85 2.11
N VAL A 66 -6.08 -9.13 1.98
CA VAL A 66 -6.76 -10.23 2.70
C VAL A 66 -7.45 -11.13 1.70
N GLU A 67 -7.01 -12.39 1.62
CA GLU A 67 -7.67 -13.41 0.81
C GLU A 67 -9.09 -13.64 1.34
N GLN A 68 -10.08 -13.57 0.45
CA GLN A 68 -11.49 -13.79 0.79
C GLN A 68 -12.22 -14.58 -0.31
N ASN A 69 -13.40 -15.09 0.05
CA ASN A 69 -14.29 -15.77 -0.90
C ASN A 69 -14.97 -14.79 -1.86
N THR A 70 -15.48 -15.32 -2.99
CA THR A 70 -15.82 -14.56 -4.19
C THR A 70 -17.21 -13.87 -4.14
N PRO A 71 -17.44 -12.80 -4.94
CA PRO A 71 -16.43 -12.02 -5.65
C PRO A 71 -15.82 -10.91 -4.77
N ALA A 72 -14.49 -10.89 -4.67
CA ALA A 72 -13.79 -9.74 -4.11
C ALA A 72 -13.62 -8.60 -5.14
N PRO A 73 -13.44 -7.34 -4.69
CA PRO A 73 -13.15 -6.22 -5.58
C PRO A 73 -11.84 -6.33 -6.36
N LEU A 74 -10.84 -7.05 -5.81
CA LEU A 74 -9.61 -7.43 -6.50
C LEU A 74 -9.62 -8.93 -6.77
N ARG A 75 -9.36 -9.33 -8.02
CA ARG A 75 -9.34 -10.74 -8.41
C ARG A 75 -8.09 -11.10 -9.17
N VAL A 76 -7.57 -12.30 -8.92
CA VAL A 76 -6.44 -12.88 -9.65
C VAL A 76 -6.98 -13.98 -10.56
N MET A 77 -6.62 -13.92 -11.83
CA MET A 77 -7.04 -14.90 -12.84
C MET A 77 -5.84 -15.36 -13.66
N GLU A 78 -5.61 -16.66 -13.65
CA GLU A 78 -4.73 -17.30 -14.62
C GLU A 78 -5.41 -17.35 -15.98
N TYR A 79 -4.62 -17.15 -17.05
CA TYR A 79 -5.09 -17.34 -18.42
C TYR A 79 -3.95 -17.80 -19.33
N LYS A 80 -4.31 -18.19 -20.55
CA LYS A 80 -3.36 -18.69 -21.55
C LYS A 80 -3.66 -18.11 -22.92
N THR A 81 -2.62 -17.60 -23.58
CA THR A 81 -2.67 -17.11 -24.96
C THR A 81 -1.69 -17.84 -25.87
N THR A 82 -1.85 -17.68 -27.18
CA THR A 82 -0.91 -18.21 -28.18
C THR A 82 0.47 -17.54 -28.09
N LYS A 83 0.52 -16.25 -27.70
CA LYS A 83 1.80 -15.54 -27.49
C LYS A 83 2.56 -16.08 -26.27
N GLY A 84 1.82 -16.54 -25.26
CA GLY A 84 2.38 -17.24 -24.09
C GLY A 84 3.16 -16.35 -23.12
N VAL A 85 3.08 -15.03 -23.26
CA VAL A 85 3.60 -14.03 -22.31
C VAL A 85 2.61 -12.86 -22.29
N GLN A 86 2.68 -11.99 -21.28
CA GLN A 86 1.92 -10.71 -21.13
C GLN A 86 0.98 -10.67 -19.92
N SER A 87 1.42 -11.14 -18.74
CA SER A 87 0.76 -10.83 -17.48
C SER A 87 0.56 -9.31 -17.35
N HIS A 88 -0.60 -8.90 -16.81
CA HIS A 88 -1.00 -7.50 -16.75
C HIS A 88 -2.14 -7.29 -15.74
N VAL A 89 -2.46 -6.03 -15.48
CA VAL A 89 -3.61 -5.65 -14.65
C VAL A 89 -4.66 -4.86 -15.42
N ASN A 90 -5.91 -4.97 -14.97
CA ASN A 90 -7.00 -4.05 -15.31
C ASN A 90 -7.48 -3.37 -14.03
N ILE A 91 -6.98 -2.17 -13.80
CA ILE A 91 -7.23 -1.42 -12.56
C ILE A 91 -8.60 -0.74 -12.64
N LYS A 92 -9.40 -0.93 -11.59
CA LYS A 92 -10.73 -0.31 -11.43
C LYS A 92 -10.77 0.74 -10.32
N GLY A 93 -9.65 0.93 -9.65
CA GLY A 93 -9.42 1.86 -8.53
C GLY A 93 -8.26 1.33 -7.69
N ALA A 94 -7.77 2.13 -6.75
CA ALA A 94 -6.74 1.72 -5.80
C ALA A 94 -7.14 0.40 -5.12
N GLY A 95 -6.28 -0.63 -5.17
CA GLY A 95 -6.60 -1.91 -4.56
C GLY A 95 -7.74 -2.70 -5.24
N ARG A 96 -8.24 -2.29 -6.42
CA ARG A 96 -9.39 -2.94 -7.09
C ARG A 96 -9.13 -3.24 -8.55
N GLY A 97 -9.69 -4.33 -9.03
CA GLY A 97 -9.65 -4.70 -10.44
C GLY A 97 -9.31 -6.17 -10.65
N TRP A 98 -8.53 -6.42 -11.69
CA TRP A 98 -8.09 -7.75 -12.07
C TRP A 98 -6.58 -7.80 -12.27
N VAL A 99 -5.97 -8.87 -11.76
CA VAL A 99 -4.62 -9.30 -12.08
C VAL A 99 -4.73 -10.51 -13.00
N TYR A 100 -4.23 -10.39 -14.22
CA TYR A 100 -4.24 -11.45 -15.22
C TYR A 100 -2.84 -12.03 -15.34
N LEU A 101 -2.70 -13.32 -15.02
CA LEU A 101 -1.42 -14.02 -14.99
C LEU A 101 -1.33 -15.01 -16.14
N GLU A 102 -0.41 -14.78 -17.06
CA GLU A 102 -0.19 -15.64 -18.23
C GLU A 102 0.70 -16.83 -17.85
N VAL A 103 0.24 -18.05 -18.10
CA VAL A 103 0.96 -19.28 -17.70
C VAL A 103 2.35 -19.38 -18.31
N GLY A 104 2.56 -18.85 -19.51
CA GLY A 104 3.89 -18.92 -20.12
C GLY A 104 4.92 -17.95 -19.53
N ASP A 105 4.51 -16.88 -18.81
CA ASP A 105 5.47 -16.02 -18.10
C ASP A 105 6.15 -16.80 -16.96
N ALA A 106 5.43 -17.69 -16.27
CA ALA A 106 5.98 -18.57 -15.23
C ALA A 106 7.04 -19.57 -15.75
N LYS A 107 7.19 -19.71 -17.08
CA LYS A 107 8.27 -20.50 -17.68
C LYS A 107 9.56 -19.72 -17.85
N LEU A 108 9.48 -18.39 -17.79
CA LEU A 108 10.59 -17.47 -18.05
C LEU A 108 11.03 -16.72 -16.80
N TYR A 109 10.09 -16.43 -15.90
CA TYR A 109 10.32 -15.62 -14.69
C TYR A 109 9.80 -16.33 -13.45
N LYS A 110 10.36 -15.99 -12.28
CA LYS A 110 9.88 -16.51 -10.99
C LYS A 110 8.39 -16.15 -10.80
N PRO A 111 7.46 -17.12 -10.61
CA PRO A 111 6.03 -16.83 -10.50
C PRO A 111 5.68 -15.77 -9.44
N SER A 112 6.25 -15.84 -8.24
CA SER A 112 5.96 -14.84 -7.21
C SER A 112 6.51 -13.46 -7.53
N ARG A 113 7.57 -13.34 -8.34
CA ARG A 113 8.03 -12.03 -8.83
C ARG A 113 7.02 -11.42 -9.79
N ILE A 114 6.44 -12.22 -10.69
CA ILE A 114 5.36 -11.77 -11.58
C ILE A 114 4.21 -11.24 -10.74
N VAL A 115 3.72 -12.02 -9.78
CA VAL A 115 2.55 -11.59 -8.98
C VAL A 115 2.85 -10.38 -8.10
N VAL A 116 4.04 -10.29 -7.50
CA VAL A 116 4.43 -9.10 -6.73
C VAL A 116 4.44 -7.85 -7.61
N HIS A 117 4.98 -7.96 -8.83
CA HIS A 117 5.01 -6.87 -9.81
C HIS A 117 3.60 -6.41 -10.18
N GLU A 118 2.72 -7.33 -10.58
CA GLU A 118 1.34 -6.98 -10.96
C GLU A 118 0.55 -6.40 -9.78
N LEU A 119 0.73 -6.91 -8.56
CA LEU A 119 0.14 -6.30 -7.36
C LEU A 119 0.69 -4.89 -7.10
N GLY A 120 1.94 -4.61 -7.47
CA GLY A 120 2.48 -3.24 -7.40
C GLY A 120 1.66 -2.24 -8.20
N HIS A 121 1.17 -2.61 -9.39
CA HIS A 121 0.28 -1.76 -10.17
C HIS A 121 -1.09 -1.55 -9.52
N ILE A 122 -1.66 -2.60 -8.92
CA ILE A 122 -2.90 -2.49 -8.13
C ILE A 122 -2.72 -1.52 -6.94
N LEU A 123 -1.48 -1.44 -6.42
CA LEU A 123 -1.05 -0.55 -5.36
C LEU A 123 -0.51 0.81 -5.85
N SER A 124 -0.82 1.17 -7.11
CA SER A 124 -0.53 2.47 -7.71
C SER A 124 0.94 2.73 -8.10
N LEU A 125 1.73 1.67 -8.26
CA LEU A 125 3.09 1.81 -8.78
C LEU A 125 3.11 1.68 -10.32
N PRO A 126 3.79 2.58 -11.03
CA PRO A 126 3.96 2.46 -12.47
C PRO A 126 5.07 1.46 -12.82
N ASP A 127 5.05 0.98 -14.07
CA ASP A 127 6.17 0.26 -14.67
C ASP A 127 7.44 1.11 -14.71
N LEU A 128 8.57 0.43 -14.61
CA LEU A 128 9.86 0.99 -15.00
C LEU A 128 10.21 0.60 -16.43
N GLY A 129 11.16 1.32 -17.01
CA GLY A 129 11.62 1.11 -18.38
C GLY A 129 12.82 0.17 -18.52
N PRO A 130 13.31 0.02 -19.77
CA PRO A 130 14.55 -0.70 -20.08
C PRO A 130 15.74 -0.25 -19.22
N GLY A 131 16.56 -1.20 -18.79
CA GLY A 131 17.75 -0.95 -17.97
C GLY A 131 17.48 -0.75 -16.47
N SER A 132 16.23 -0.91 -16.02
CA SER A 132 15.89 -0.88 -14.60
C SER A 132 16.48 -2.07 -13.83
N PRO A 133 16.90 -1.88 -12.57
CA PRO A 133 17.61 -2.92 -11.82
C PRO A 133 16.67 -3.99 -11.26
N CYS A 134 17.18 -5.22 -11.12
CA CYS A 134 16.49 -6.32 -10.47
C CYS A 134 16.02 -6.01 -9.02
N SER A 135 16.72 -5.10 -8.33
CA SER A 135 16.39 -4.68 -6.96
C SER A 135 15.03 -3.99 -6.82
N LYS A 136 14.43 -3.52 -7.92
CA LYS A 136 13.08 -2.95 -7.95
C LYS A 136 12.09 -3.97 -8.50
N VAL A 137 10.98 -4.22 -7.82
CA VAL A 137 9.97 -5.18 -8.32
C VAL A 137 9.22 -4.62 -9.52
N MET A 138 9.09 -3.29 -9.62
CA MET A 138 8.47 -2.61 -10.76
C MET A 138 9.35 -2.55 -12.01
N SER A 139 10.57 -3.09 -11.97
CA SER A 139 11.31 -3.41 -13.20
C SER A 139 10.65 -4.52 -14.01
N GLY A 140 9.83 -5.36 -13.38
CA GLY A 140 9.12 -6.45 -14.05
C GLY A 140 10.08 -7.32 -14.86
N ALA A 141 9.72 -7.54 -16.13
CA ALA A 141 10.53 -8.28 -17.10
C ALA A 141 11.85 -7.56 -17.49
N TRP A 142 11.94 -6.23 -17.35
CA TRP A 142 13.18 -5.48 -17.65
C TRP A 142 14.33 -5.84 -16.70
N GLY A 143 14.02 -6.39 -15.53
CA GLY A 143 15.02 -6.96 -14.62
C GLY A 143 15.68 -8.24 -15.15
N GLY A 144 15.16 -8.85 -16.22
CA GLY A 144 15.64 -10.10 -16.82
C GLY A 144 15.09 -11.36 -16.16
N SER A 145 15.15 -12.49 -16.87
CA SER A 145 14.68 -13.81 -16.40
C SER A 145 15.44 -14.32 -15.17
N ASP A 146 16.72 -13.99 -15.07
CA ASP A 146 17.57 -14.39 -13.95
C ASP A 146 17.31 -13.56 -12.67
N CYS A 147 16.47 -12.54 -12.76
CA CYS A 147 16.09 -11.74 -11.60
C CYS A 147 15.04 -12.43 -10.74
N LEU A 148 15.45 -12.86 -9.55
CA LEU A 148 14.59 -13.58 -8.61
C LEU A 148 14.07 -12.72 -7.45
N ASN A 149 14.44 -11.44 -7.40
CA ASN A 149 14.04 -10.55 -6.32
C ASN A 149 12.52 -10.34 -6.30
N THR A 150 11.89 -10.60 -5.16
CA THR A 150 10.46 -10.38 -4.93
C THR A 150 10.20 -9.26 -3.92
N GLN A 151 11.24 -8.60 -3.40
CA GLN A 151 11.08 -7.61 -2.34
C GLN A 151 11.01 -6.20 -2.93
N PRO A 152 9.91 -5.45 -2.72
CA PRO A 152 9.87 -4.05 -3.11
C PRO A 152 10.91 -3.27 -2.30
N ASP A 153 11.59 -2.34 -2.97
CA ASP A 153 12.62 -1.53 -2.33
C ASP A 153 12.02 -0.42 -1.44
N ALA A 154 12.89 0.36 -0.80
CA ALA A 154 12.45 1.43 0.10
C ALA A 154 11.62 2.51 -0.61
N ALA A 155 11.92 2.80 -1.89
CA ALA A 155 11.20 3.82 -2.65
C ALA A 155 9.82 3.31 -3.10
N GLU A 156 9.72 2.05 -3.54
CA GLU A 156 8.45 1.41 -3.89
C GLU A 156 7.53 1.31 -2.67
N LYS A 157 8.08 0.92 -1.52
CA LYS A 157 7.33 0.90 -0.24
C LYS A 157 6.80 2.28 0.15
N ALA A 158 7.66 3.31 0.06
CA ALA A 158 7.28 4.68 0.39
C ALA A 158 6.18 5.20 -0.55
N ALA A 159 6.30 4.94 -1.85
CA ALA A 159 5.30 5.35 -2.84
C ALA A 159 3.90 4.74 -2.56
N VAL A 160 3.82 3.44 -2.23
CA VAL A 160 2.54 2.82 -1.84
C VAL A 160 2.00 3.43 -0.55
N ARG A 161 2.84 3.55 0.49
CA ARG A 161 2.44 4.13 1.77
C ARG A 161 1.88 5.54 1.59
N ASP A 162 2.60 6.38 0.84
CA ASP A 162 2.24 7.80 0.67
C ASP A 162 0.98 7.94 -0.20
N PHE A 163 0.79 7.05 -1.18
CA PHE A 163 -0.45 6.98 -1.95
C PHE A 163 -1.66 6.65 -1.07
N PHE A 164 -1.59 5.57 -0.28
CA PHE A 164 -2.70 5.17 0.61
C PHE A 164 -2.85 6.03 1.86
N ALA A 165 -1.93 6.95 2.14
CA ALA A 165 -2.13 7.99 3.15
C ALA A 165 -3.08 9.10 2.66
N ALA A 166 -3.26 9.23 1.34
CA ALA A 166 -4.08 10.25 0.70
C ALA A 166 -5.30 9.69 -0.06
N HIS A 167 -5.41 8.37 -0.17
CA HIS A 167 -6.40 7.68 -1.00
C HIS A 167 -6.93 6.42 -0.33
N ASP A 168 -8.22 6.17 -0.49
CA ASP A 168 -8.89 4.96 0.01
C ASP A 168 -8.98 3.88 -1.09
N VAL A 169 -9.27 2.63 -0.71
CA VAL A 169 -9.52 1.56 -1.68
C VAL A 169 -10.70 1.90 -2.58
N GLY A 170 -10.43 1.88 -3.88
CA GLY A 170 -11.38 2.22 -4.94
C GLY A 170 -11.30 3.66 -5.43
N ASP A 171 -10.47 4.50 -4.82
CA ASP A 171 -10.14 5.80 -5.38
C ASP A 171 -9.49 5.68 -6.75
N ARG A 172 -9.57 6.77 -7.52
CA ARG A 172 -8.96 6.83 -8.84
C ARG A 172 -7.45 6.78 -8.73
N VAL A 173 -6.83 5.80 -9.39
CA VAL A 173 -5.38 5.78 -9.57
C VAL A 173 -4.95 6.79 -10.64
N PRO A 174 -3.79 7.44 -10.49
CA PRO A 174 -3.19 8.25 -11.55
C PRO A 174 -3.06 7.44 -12.84
N TRP A 175 -3.33 8.07 -13.98
CA TRP A 175 -3.08 7.41 -15.27
C TRP A 175 -1.62 7.63 -15.66
N TRP A 176 -0.80 6.58 -15.62
CA TRP A 176 0.64 6.62 -15.94
C TRP A 176 0.96 6.82 -17.43
N GLY A 177 -0.04 6.99 -18.29
CA GLY A 177 0.16 7.23 -19.73
C GLY A 177 0.31 8.70 -20.14
N SER A 178 0.29 9.64 -19.19
CA SER A 178 0.67 11.04 -19.45
C SER A 178 1.81 11.38 -18.51
N SER A 179 2.96 11.67 -19.09
CA SER A 179 4.05 12.38 -18.45
C SER A 179 3.55 13.69 -17.84
N VAL A 180 3.09 13.63 -16.59
CA VAL A 180 3.13 14.79 -15.70
C VAL A 180 4.44 14.66 -14.96
N ALA A 181 5.43 15.40 -15.46
CA ALA A 181 6.65 15.68 -14.75
C ALA A 181 6.33 15.98 -13.29
N ALA A 182 6.96 15.23 -12.38
CA ALA A 182 7.18 15.72 -11.04
C ALA A 182 7.78 17.13 -11.16
N ARG A 183 7.16 18.10 -10.49
CA ARG A 183 7.62 19.48 -10.42
C ARG A 183 9.00 19.57 -9.79
#